data_AF-A4S103-F1
#
_entry.id   AF-A4S103-F1
#
_cell.length_a   1.000
_cell.length_b   1.000
_cell.length_c   1.000
_cell.angle_alpha   90.00
_cell.angle_beta   90.00
_cell.angle_gamma   90.00
#
_symmetry.space_group_name_H-M   'P 1'
#
loop_
_entity.id
_entity.type
_entity.pdbx_description
1 polymer ?
#
loop_
_entity_poly.entity_id
_entity_poly.type
_entity_poly.pdbx_seq_one_letter_code
_entity_poly.pdbx_strand_id
1 'polypeptide(L)' 'MPKCEKFVKLYEACAERIKGDETGEAHCTGQYFDMYKCVDECAKDEVMRRTA' A
#
# COMPACT_ATOMS: atom_id res chain seq x y z
N MET A 1 -1.30 -0.36 12.94
CA MET A 1 -0.36 0.41 12.09
C MET A 1 -0.88 1.82 11.82
N PRO A 2 -0.97 2.70 12.85
CA PRO A 2 -1.47 4.07 12.64
C PRO A 2 -0.57 4.90 11.70
N LYS A 3 0.74 4.59 11.64
CA LYS A 3 1.71 5.34 10.82
C LYS A 3 1.42 5.34 9.31
N CYS A 4 0.80 4.28 8.78
CA CYS A 4 0.55 4.13 7.34
C CYS A 4 -0.94 4.21 6.97
N GLU A 5 -1.82 4.50 7.93
CA GLU A 5 -3.28 4.47 7.76
C GLU A 5 -3.76 5.38 6.61
N LYS A 6 -3.12 6.53 6.43
CA LYS A 6 -3.41 7.45 5.31
C LYS A 6 -3.23 6.75 3.96
N PHE A 7 -2.12 6.04 3.76
CA PHE A 7 -1.82 5.38 2.48
C PHE A 7 -2.73 4.18 2.25
N VAL A 8 -3.07 3.44 3.31
CA VAL A 8 -4.06 2.36 3.25
C VAL A 8 -5.41 2.88 2.77
N LYS A 9 -5.91 3.98 3.36
CA LYS A 9 -7.19 4.60 2.93
C LYS A 9 -7.18 5.07 1.48
N LEU A 10 -6.04 5.59 1.00
CA LEU A 10 -5.89 6.01 -0.40
C LEU A 10 -5.89 4.81 -1.35
N TYR A 11 -5.25 3.71 -0.96
CA TYR A 11 -5.28 2.47 -1.72
C TYR A 11 -6.68 1.85 -1.75
N GLU A 12 -7.37 1.77 -0.61
CA GLU A 12 -8.75 1.28 -0.51
C GLU A 12 -9.73 2.11 -1.35
N ALA A 13 -9.64 3.44 -1.30
CA ALA A 13 -10.45 4.32 -2.14
C ALA A 13 -10.17 4.11 -3.63
N CYS A 14 -8.91 3.85 -4.00
CA CYS A 14 -8.57 3.49 -5.37
C CYS A 14 -9.14 2.12 -5.77
N ALA A 15 -9.05 1.12 -4.89
CA ALA A 15 -9.59 -0.22 -5.14
C ALA A 15 -11.10 -0.18 -5.40
N GLU A 16 -11.86 0.57 -4.60
CA GLU A 16 -13.29 0.75 -4.83
C GLU A 16 -13.58 1.50 -6.15
N ARG A 17 -12.74 2.46 -6.55
CA ARG A 17 -12.88 3.15 -7.85
C ARG A 17 -12.73 2.20 -9.04
N ILE A 18 -11.81 1.24 -8.98
CA ILE A 18 -11.51 0.34 -10.10
C ILE A 18 -12.34 -0.95 -10.11
N LYS A 19 -13.19 -1.17 -9.11
CA LYS A 19 -13.95 -2.41 -8.91
C LYS A 19 -14.92 -2.75 -10.06
N GLY A 20 -15.38 -1.74 -10.79
CA GLY A 20 -16.24 -1.89 -11.97
C GLY A 20 -15.49 -1.84 -13.30
N ASP A 21 -14.15 -1.83 -13.28
CA ASP A 21 -13.39 -1.88 -14.52
C ASP A 21 -13.32 -3.31 -15.06
N GLU A 22 -13.92 -3.51 -16.24
CA GLU A 22 -13.89 -4.78 -16.98
C GLU A 22 -12.78 -4.81 -18.03
N THR A 23 -12.14 -3.66 -18.31
CA THR A 23 -11.09 -3.54 -19.33
C THR A 23 -9.73 -4.02 -18.81
N GLY A 24 -9.50 -3.92 -17.50
CA GLY A 24 -8.22 -4.22 -16.86
C GLY A 24 -7.19 -3.09 -16.98
N GLU A 25 -7.55 -1.94 -17.55
CA GLU A 25 -6.67 -0.77 -17.72
C GLU A 25 -6.57 0.07 -16.44
N ALA A 26 -7.55 -0.04 -15.54
CA ALA A 26 -7.55 0.74 -14.31
C ALA A 26 -6.61 0.12 -13.26
N HIS A 27 -5.70 0.95 -12.75
CA HIS A 27 -4.70 0.50 -11.78
C HIS A 27 -4.64 1.40 -10.54
N CYS A 28 -4.19 0.77 -9.45
CA CYS A 28 -3.89 1.44 -8.18
C CYS A 28 -2.41 1.31 -7.80
N THR A 29 -1.54 1.00 -8.78
CA THR A 29 -0.13 0.70 -8.56
C THR A 29 0.60 1.82 -7.84
N GLY A 30 0.28 3.09 -8.12
CA GLY A 30 0.85 4.24 -7.41
C GLY A 30 0.49 4.23 -5.92
N GLN A 31 -0.79 4.12 -5.58
CA GLN A 31 -1.27 4.08 -4.19
C GLN A 31 -0.75 2.84 -3.47
N TYR A 32 -0.68 1.71 -4.17
CA TYR A 32 -0.10 0.47 -3.66
C TYR A 32 1.36 0.66 -3.28
N PHE A 33 2.17 1.24 -4.17
CA PHE A 33 3.59 1.49 -3.87
C PHE A 33 3.80 2.52 -2.76
N ASP A 34 2.98 3.56 -2.66
CA ASP A 34 3.06 4.52 -1.56
C ASP A 34 2.76 3.85 -0.21
N MET A 35 1.71 3.03 -0.15
CA MET A 35 1.39 2.23 1.03
C MET A 35 2.52 1.25 1.36
N TYR A 36 2.97 0.48 0.37
CA TYR A 36 4.00 -0.55 0.53
C TYR A 36 5.32 0.05 1.03
N LYS A 37 5.75 1.17 0.45
CA LYS A 37 6.93 1.92 0.92
C LYS A 37 6.82 2.33 2.38
N CYS A 38 5.65 2.81 2.83
CA CYS A 38 5.45 3.15 4.23
C CYS A 38 5.59 1.93 5.15
N VAL A 39 5.08 0.77 4.72
CA VAL A 39 5.18 -0.48 5.47
C VAL A 39 6.64 -0.94 5.54
N ASP A 40 7.35 -0.95 4.41
CA ASP A 40 8.77 -1.34 4.36
C ASP A 40 9.63 -0.46 5.27
N GLU A 41 9.48 0.86 5.21
CA GLU A 41 10.19 1.79 6.09
C GLU A 41 9.84 1.56 7.57
N CYS A 42 8.58 1.23 7.87
CA CYS A 42 8.15 0.96 9.25
C CYS A 42 8.67 -0.39 9.77
N ALA A 43 8.78 -1.40 8.91
CA ALA A 43 9.16 -2.76 9.27
C ALA A 43 10.68 -2.98 9.22
N LYS A 44 11.42 -2.17 8.46
CA LYS A 44 12.86 -2.31 8.19
C LYS A 44 13.68 -2.65 9.44
N ASP A 45 13.59 -1.85 10.50
CA ASP A 45 14.43 -2.03 11.70
C ASP A 45 14.08 -3.30 12.49
N GLU A 46 12.83 -3.74 12.42
CA GLU A 46 12.39 -4.97 13.07
C GLU A 46 12.80 -6.20 12.25
N VAL A 47 12.59 -6.16 10.94
CA VAL A 47 12.99 -7.22 10.01
C VAL A 47 14.50 -7.41 10.05
N MET A 48 15.29 -6.32 9.98
CA MET A 48 16.74 -6.40 10.04
C MET A 48 17.25 -6.97 11.36
N ARG A 49 16.60 -6.66 12.50
CA ARG A 49 16.95 -7.25 13.80
C ARG A 49 16.65 -8.75 13.90
N ARG A 50 15.62 -9.25 13.22
CA ARG A 50 15.22 -10.66 13.30
C ARG A 50 16.01 -11.57 12.37
N THR A 51 16.73 -11.01 11.40
CA THR A 51 17.42 -11.75 10.34
C THR A 51 18.94 -11.61 10.38
N ALA A 52 19.47 -10.90 11.39
CA ALA A 52 20.89 -10.80 11.72
C ALA A 52 21.25 -11.79 12.83
#